data_AF-A0A1C3Y6I5-F1
#
_entry.id   AF-A0A1C3Y6I5-F1
#
_cell.length_a   1.000
_cell.length_b   1.000
_cell.length_c   1.000
_cell.angle_alpha   90.00
_cell.angle_beta   90.00
_cell.angle_gamma   90.00
#
_symmetry.space_group_name_H-M   'P 1'
#
loop_
_entity.id
_entity.type
_entity.pdbx_description
1 polymer ?
#
loop_
_entity_poly.entity_id
_entity_poly.type
_entity_poly.pdbx_seq_one_letter_code
_entity_poly.pdbx_strand_id
1 'polypeptide(L)'
;MKNVLLASVSLFILIAGPVSANQQEFPAKLAGQAILPANTMVPAPADAPEFLKHSGKFTTADRKRTEGLGSVPGKDGARVTDLKLPFDGQPVQGFSGIKTMADGTFWTLSDNGFGSKANSSDSMLFLHQMKFDWATNKAEVVKNLFLSDPNKIAPFPIVLEGTDTRYLTGTDFDIESIQPVADGFWLGDEFGPYILKVDTEGRLTDVIPTTLDGKPVLSPDNPLIQLPSNPAAKMPVFNLKRSGGFEGLAVSEDGSKLYGLLEGAVYKDDGTMETADGHTAIRVLEFDVASKKWTGRSWLYPFEDKGVSIGDFNMLDDTTALVIERDSGAGTSDKACADPKQPKPDCFEAPAVLKRVYKIEFNDANIGKAVRKIGYIDLMNIHDPDNKKKAGSKDGVYDMPFVTIENVDRVDATHIIIGNDNNLPFSAGRAVDKADNNEFSLLEVGEFLNAK
;
A
#
# COMPACT_ATOMS: atom_id res chain seq x y z
N MET A 1 65.81 -35.97 -42.16
CA MET A 1 64.39 -35.55 -42.00
C MET A 1 64.29 -34.82 -40.66
N LYS A 2 64.08 -33.50 -40.70
CA LYS A 2 63.92 -32.64 -39.50
C LYS A 2 62.41 -32.52 -39.24
N ASN A 3 61.93 -33.01 -38.10
CA ASN A 3 60.56 -32.78 -37.67
C ASN A 3 60.57 -31.75 -36.54
N VAL A 4 60.00 -30.58 -36.82
CA VAL A 4 59.69 -29.51 -35.87
C VAL A 4 58.28 -29.77 -35.34
N LEU A 5 58.13 -29.92 -34.02
CA LEU A 5 56.84 -29.91 -33.35
C LEU A 5 56.46 -28.46 -33.00
N LEU A 6 55.36 -27.98 -33.56
CA LEU A 6 54.68 -26.75 -33.16
C LEU A 6 53.62 -27.11 -32.11
N ALA A 7 53.74 -26.54 -30.90
CA ALA A 7 52.74 -26.61 -29.85
C ALA A 7 51.84 -25.36 -29.95
N SER A 8 50.55 -25.58 -30.19
CA SER A 8 49.52 -24.53 -30.19
C SER A 8 48.94 -24.40 -28.78
N VAL A 9 49.12 -23.25 -28.14
CA VAL A 9 48.47 -22.89 -26.88
C VAL A 9 47.22 -22.07 -27.21
N SER A 10 46.04 -22.61 -26.91
CA SER A 10 44.77 -21.89 -27.02
C SER A 10 44.50 -21.12 -25.73
N LEU A 11 44.52 -19.79 -25.82
CA LEU A 11 44.20 -18.87 -24.72
C LEU A 11 42.68 -18.60 -24.73
N PHE A 12 41.94 -19.14 -23.77
CA PHE A 12 40.53 -18.81 -23.56
C PHE A 12 40.43 -17.53 -22.73
N ILE A 13 39.99 -16.43 -23.36
CA ILE A 13 39.61 -15.19 -22.68
C ILE A 13 38.14 -15.32 -22.28
N LEU A 14 37.87 -15.51 -20.98
CA LEU A 14 36.54 -15.41 -20.40
C LEU A 14 36.19 -13.93 -20.24
N ILE A 15 35.35 -13.42 -21.13
CA ILE A 15 34.71 -12.11 -20.98
C ILE A 15 33.53 -12.31 -20.03
N ALA A 16 33.70 -11.93 -18.77
CA ALA A 16 32.59 -11.79 -17.83
C ALA A 16 31.83 -10.50 -18.17
N GLY A 17 30.75 -10.63 -18.94
CA GLY A 17 29.75 -9.57 -19.04
C GLY A 17 28.94 -9.46 -17.74
N PRO A 18 28.33 -8.31 -17.43
CA PRO A 18 27.40 -8.20 -16.33
C PRO A 18 26.23 -9.16 -16.58
N VAL A 19 26.05 -10.14 -15.70
CA VAL A 19 24.83 -10.93 -15.65
C VAL A 19 23.75 -9.98 -15.14
N SER A 20 22.99 -9.37 -16.04
CA SER A 20 21.63 -8.96 -15.69
C SER A 20 20.90 -10.22 -15.29
N ALA A 21 20.74 -10.44 -13.99
CA ALA A 21 19.93 -11.53 -13.49
C ALA A 21 18.50 -11.24 -13.94
N ASN A 22 18.05 -11.90 -15.02
CA ASN A 22 16.64 -11.92 -15.37
C ASN A 22 15.89 -12.40 -14.13
N GLN A 23 15.00 -11.57 -13.62
CA GLN A 23 14.20 -11.89 -12.45
C GLN A 23 13.33 -13.11 -12.74
N GLN A 24 13.35 -14.08 -11.83
CA GLN A 24 12.60 -15.32 -11.98
C GLN A 24 11.12 -15.06 -11.69
N GLU A 25 10.28 -15.25 -12.69
CA GLU A 25 8.82 -15.34 -12.51
C GLU A 25 8.47 -16.72 -11.92
N PHE A 26 7.57 -16.73 -10.95
CA PHE A 26 6.99 -17.93 -10.37
C PHE A 26 5.49 -17.98 -10.67
N PRO A 27 4.98 -19.07 -11.25
CA PRO A 27 3.54 -19.21 -11.49
C PRO A 27 2.75 -19.18 -10.17
N ALA A 28 1.62 -18.49 -10.18
CA ALA A 28 0.63 -18.53 -9.12
C ALA A 28 -0.66 -19.16 -9.62
N LYS A 29 -1.33 -19.94 -8.75
CA LYS A 29 -2.65 -20.52 -9.02
C LYS A 29 -3.68 -19.92 -8.07
N LEU A 30 -4.82 -19.49 -8.61
CA LEU A 30 -5.96 -19.05 -7.81
C LEU A 30 -6.58 -20.24 -7.06
N ALA A 31 -6.51 -20.23 -5.74
CA ALA A 31 -7.09 -21.26 -4.87
C ALA A 31 -8.50 -20.87 -4.37
N GLY A 32 -8.74 -19.57 -4.18
CA GLY A 32 -10.03 -19.05 -3.74
C GLY A 32 -10.13 -17.55 -3.94
N GLN A 33 -11.36 -17.03 -4.00
CA GLN A 33 -11.63 -15.60 -4.06
C GLN A 33 -12.82 -15.27 -3.16
N ALA A 34 -12.75 -14.17 -2.42
CA ALA A 34 -13.81 -13.60 -1.61
C ALA A 34 -14.05 -12.16 -2.04
N ILE A 35 -15.33 -11.75 -2.06
CA ILE A 35 -15.73 -10.42 -2.51
C ILE A 35 -16.45 -9.70 -1.37
N LEU A 36 -16.08 -8.45 -1.13
CA LEU A 36 -16.87 -7.50 -0.35
C LEU A 36 -17.48 -6.47 -1.31
N PRO A 37 -18.82 -6.31 -1.37
CA PRO A 37 -19.44 -5.36 -2.28
C PRO A 37 -18.90 -3.94 -2.12
N ALA A 38 -18.75 -3.21 -3.23
CA ALA A 38 -18.18 -1.86 -3.25
C ALA A 38 -18.84 -0.90 -2.24
N ASN A 39 -20.18 -0.85 -2.24
CA ASN A 39 -20.96 0.02 -1.39
C ASN A 39 -21.22 -0.59 0.01
N THR A 40 -20.20 -1.16 0.63
CA THR A 40 -20.28 -1.65 2.02
C THR A 40 -20.02 -0.48 2.96
N MET A 41 -20.98 -0.21 3.85
CA MET A 41 -20.94 0.90 4.79
C MET A 41 -21.06 0.37 6.23
N VAL A 42 -20.46 1.10 7.17
CA VAL A 42 -20.64 0.92 8.60
C VAL A 42 -21.13 2.23 9.22
N PRO A 43 -22.11 2.20 10.15
CA PRO A 43 -22.46 3.40 10.89
C PRO A 43 -21.29 3.84 11.77
N ALA A 44 -21.03 5.14 11.84
CA ALA A 44 -20.11 5.69 12.83
C ALA A 44 -20.58 5.33 14.26
N PRO A 45 -19.65 5.21 15.24
CA PRO A 45 -19.98 4.95 16.64
C PRO A 45 -21.08 5.88 17.16
N ALA A 46 -21.93 5.37 18.04
CA ALA A 46 -23.12 6.11 18.50
C ALA A 46 -22.77 7.48 19.10
N ASP A 47 -21.67 7.57 19.84
CA ASP A 47 -21.10 8.76 20.47
C ASP A 47 -20.26 9.64 19.53
N ALA A 48 -19.98 9.20 18.30
CA ALA A 48 -19.33 10.06 17.31
C ALA A 48 -20.20 11.28 16.99
N PRO A 49 -19.60 12.48 16.82
CA PRO A 49 -20.33 13.70 16.51
C PRO A 49 -21.08 13.58 15.17
N GLU A 50 -22.13 14.38 15.01
CA GLU A 50 -22.94 14.43 13.78
C GLU A 50 -22.09 14.60 12.51
N PHE A 51 -21.01 15.36 12.63
CA PHE A 51 -20.04 15.58 11.56
C PHE A 51 -19.49 14.28 10.93
N LEU A 52 -19.37 13.18 11.70
CA LEU A 52 -18.84 11.89 11.24
C LEU A 52 -19.91 10.86 10.86
N LYS A 53 -21.21 11.17 11.00
CA LYS A 53 -22.28 10.23 10.64
C LYS A 53 -22.39 10.00 9.13
N HIS A 54 -21.84 10.92 8.34
CA HIS A 54 -21.78 10.86 6.89
C HIS A 54 -20.35 11.18 6.44
N SER A 55 -19.86 10.56 5.37
CA SER A 55 -18.50 10.78 4.88
C SER A 55 -18.49 11.30 3.43
N GLY A 56 -17.45 12.07 3.08
CA GLY A 56 -17.23 12.54 1.71
C GLY A 56 -17.85 13.89 1.39
N LYS A 57 -18.15 14.72 2.40
CA LYS A 57 -18.77 16.05 2.22
C LYS A 57 -17.86 17.05 1.51
N PHE A 58 -16.56 16.81 1.45
CA PHE A 58 -15.55 17.75 0.92
C PHE A 58 -14.86 17.27 -0.36
N THR A 59 -15.47 16.32 -1.06
CA THR A 59 -14.93 15.68 -2.27
C THR A 59 -15.25 16.43 -3.57
N THR A 60 -15.91 17.59 -3.48
CA THR A 60 -16.19 18.42 -4.65
C THR A 60 -14.90 19.00 -5.25
N ALA A 61 -14.89 19.26 -6.55
CA ALA A 61 -13.72 19.77 -7.25
C ALA A 61 -13.24 21.15 -6.73
N ASP A 62 -14.15 21.99 -6.24
CA ASP A 62 -13.83 23.28 -5.61
C ASP A 62 -13.62 23.18 -4.08
N ARG A 63 -13.64 21.95 -3.54
CA ARG A 63 -13.47 21.59 -2.13
C ARG A 63 -14.49 22.23 -1.20
N LYS A 64 -15.61 22.73 -1.73
CA LYS A 64 -16.72 23.19 -0.90
C LYS A 64 -17.51 22.01 -0.36
N ARG A 65 -18.05 22.20 0.84
CA ARG A 65 -18.99 21.25 1.44
C ARG A 65 -20.17 21.02 0.50
N THR A 66 -20.54 19.76 0.30
CA THR A 66 -21.88 19.35 -0.14
C THR A 66 -22.67 18.78 1.04
N GLU A 67 -23.98 19.05 1.09
CA GLU A 67 -24.86 18.64 2.20
C GLU A 67 -25.84 17.53 1.81
N GLY A 68 -26.14 17.35 0.52
CA GLY A 68 -27.06 16.32 0.07
C GLY A 68 -26.36 14.98 -0.15
N LEU A 69 -26.79 13.93 0.55
CA LEU A 69 -26.33 12.56 0.32
C LEU A 69 -26.47 12.15 -1.15
N GLY A 70 -25.47 11.47 -1.69
CA GLY A 70 -25.49 10.95 -3.07
C GLY A 70 -25.65 12.03 -4.15
N SER A 71 -25.20 13.26 -3.91
CA SER A 71 -25.35 14.40 -4.83
C SER A 71 -24.16 14.60 -5.78
N VAL A 72 -22.97 14.13 -5.40
CA VAL A 72 -21.71 14.30 -6.14
C VAL A 72 -21.31 12.96 -6.76
N PRO A 73 -21.18 12.85 -8.09
CA PRO A 73 -20.75 11.62 -8.73
C PRO A 73 -19.32 11.23 -8.33
N GLY A 74 -19.13 9.96 -7.96
CA GLY A 74 -17.80 9.34 -7.83
C GLY A 74 -17.13 9.23 -9.20
N LYS A 75 -15.80 9.36 -9.23
CA LYS A 75 -15.04 9.36 -10.47
C LYS A 75 -13.66 8.72 -10.33
N ASP A 76 -13.32 7.88 -11.30
CA ASP A 76 -11.97 7.41 -11.57
C ASP A 76 -11.43 8.20 -12.78
N GLY A 77 -10.71 9.30 -12.51
CA GLY A 77 -10.29 10.23 -13.54
C GLY A 77 -11.47 10.83 -14.32
N ALA A 78 -11.52 10.60 -15.64
CA ALA A 78 -12.61 11.05 -16.51
C ALA A 78 -13.89 10.19 -16.41
N ARG A 79 -13.82 9.05 -15.73
CA ARG A 79 -14.86 8.02 -15.73
C ARG A 79 -15.76 8.17 -14.52
N VAL A 80 -17.08 8.12 -14.72
CA VAL A 80 -18.07 8.26 -13.65
C VAL A 80 -18.45 6.87 -13.15
N THR A 81 -18.35 6.64 -11.85
CA THR A 81 -18.73 5.37 -11.23
C THR A 81 -20.23 5.34 -10.91
N ASP A 82 -20.75 4.18 -10.51
CA ASP A 82 -22.14 3.97 -10.14
C ASP A 82 -22.50 4.47 -8.72
N LEU A 83 -21.55 5.08 -8.02
CA LEU A 83 -21.69 5.58 -6.66
C LEU A 83 -21.56 7.10 -6.58
N LYS A 84 -22.14 7.67 -5.53
CA LYS A 84 -22.22 9.12 -5.31
C LYS A 84 -21.98 9.47 -3.85
N LEU A 85 -21.27 10.57 -3.64
CA LEU A 85 -20.93 11.16 -2.34
C LEU A 85 -21.90 12.30 -2.01
N PRO A 86 -22.04 12.67 -0.72
CA PRO A 86 -21.56 11.99 0.47
C PRO A 86 -22.32 10.69 0.74
N PHE A 87 -21.71 9.79 1.51
CA PHE A 87 -22.30 8.52 1.93
C PHE A 87 -23.02 8.65 3.28
N ASP A 88 -24.01 7.76 3.48
CA ASP A 88 -24.65 7.57 4.78
C ASP A 88 -23.90 6.52 5.59
N GLY A 89 -23.02 6.98 6.49
CA GLY A 89 -22.05 6.15 7.21
C GLY A 89 -20.62 6.32 6.73
N GLN A 90 -19.76 5.42 7.18
CA GLN A 90 -18.35 5.32 6.83
C GLN A 90 -18.13 4.12 5.88
N PRO A 91 -17.44 4.29 4.74
CA PRO A 91 -17.18 3.21 3.81
C PRO A 91 -16.21 2.20 4.41
N VAL A 92 -16.48 0.91 4.22
CA VAL A 92 -15.52 -0.17 4.54
C VAL A 92 -14.62 -0.35 3.32
N GLN A 93 -13.53 0.39 3.30
CA GLN A 93 -12.58 0.54 2.19
C GLN A 93 -11.18 0.85 2.73
N GLY A 94 -10.26 1.21 1.84
CA GLY A 94 -8.94 1.72 2.18
C GLY A 94 -8.07 0.63 2.75
N PHE A 95 -8.25 -0.60 2.25
CA PHE A 95 -7.64 -1.85 2.72
C PHE A 95 -6.11 -1.83 2.55
N SER A 96 -5.42 -0.91 3.24
CA SER A 96 -4.00 -0.66 3.11
C SER A 96 -3.21 -1.47 4.15
N GLY A 97 -2.70 -2.61 3.69
CA GLY A 97 -2.06 -3.62 4.51
C GLY A 97 -3.02 -4.72 5.00
N ILE A 98 -2.52 -5.96 5.04
CA ILE A 98 -3.22 -7.09 5.63
C ILE A 98 -2.28 -7.94 6.50
N LYS A 99 -2.81 -8.50 7.59
CA LYS A 99 -2.13 -9.52 8.40
C LYS A 99 -3.00 -10.74 8.67
N THR A 100 -2.44 -11.91 8.42
CA THR A 100 -3.05 -13.21 8.72
C THR A 100 -2.90 -13.52 10.21
N MET A 101 -4.00 -13.93 10.85
CA MET A 101 -4.01 -14.34 12.25
C MET A 101 -4.07 -15.88 12.37
N ALA A 102 -3.52 -16.42 13.46
CA ALA A 102 -3.48 -17.86 13.70
C ALA A 102 -4.87 -18.54 13.80
N ASP A 103 -5.93 -17.77 14.08
CA ASP A 103 -7.31 -18.24 14.13
C ASP A 103 -8.02 -18.25 12.76
N GLY A 104 -7.30 -17.87 11.69
CA GLY A 104 -7.81 -17.77 10.33
C GLY A 104 -8.59 -16.48 10.04
N THR A 105 -8.61 -15.52 10.95
CA THR A 105 -9.03 -14.14 10.67
C THR A 105 -7.88 -13.31 10.11
N PHE A 106 -8.21 -12.12 9.63
CA PHE A 106 -7.24 -11.17 9.08
C PHE A 106 -7.48 -9.80 9.70
N TRP A 107 -6.43 -9.01 9.89
CA TRP A 107 -6.54 -7.59 10.20
C TRP A 107 -6.10 -6.76 8.99
N THR A 108 -6.81 -5.68 8.75
CA THR A 108 -6.58 -4.66 7.73
C THR A 108 -7.15 -3.34 8.24
N LEU A 109 -7.08 -2.26 7.48
CA LEU A 109 -7.48 -0.93 7.93
C LEU A 109 -8.19 -0.14 6.84
N SER A 110 -8.71 1.02 7.21
CA SER A 110 -9.07 2.10 6.29
C SER A 110 -8.00 3.18 6.32
N ASP A 111 -7.45 3.49 5.15
CA ASP A 111 -6.58 4.62 4.86
C ASP A 111 -7.28 5.98 5.06
N ASN A 112 -6.70 7.08 4.54
CA ASN A 112 -7.33 8.39 4.69
C ASN A 112 -8.74 8.49 4.08
N GLY A 113 -9.23 7.53 3.30
CA GLY A 113 -10.58 7.52 2.77
C GLY A 113 -10.68 8.09 1.36
N PHE A 114 -10.49 9.40 1.20
CA PHE A 114 -10.82 10.11 -0.06
C PHE A 114 -9.61 10.60 -0.87
N GLY A 115 -8.44 10.01 -0.62
CA GLY A 115 -7.21 10.21 -1.40
C GLY A 115 -6.43 11.49 -1.08
N SER A 116 -6.86 12.31 -0.11
CA SER A 116 -6.05 13.42 0.36
C SER A 116 -6.42 13.92 1.75
N LYS A 117 -5.42 14.48 2.45
CA LYS A 117 -5.64 15.22 3.71
C LYS A 117 -6.78 16.25 3.66
N ALA A 118 -6.97 16.93 2.53
CA ALA A 118 -7.85 18.08 2.43
C ALA A 118 -9.35 17.73 2.27
N ASN A 119 -9.68 16.53 1.79
CA ASN A 119 -11.06 16.09 1.58
C ASN A 119 -11.50 14.99 2.56
N SER A 120 -10.59 14.49 3.38
CA SER A 120 -10.80 13.36 4.29
C SER A 120 -11.16 13.71 5.74
N SER A 121 -11.51 14.96 6.03
CA SER A 121 -11.83 15.38 7.41
C SER A 121 -13.06 14.70 8.03
N ASP A 122 -13.92 14.10 7.21
CA ASP A 122 -15.09 13.34 7.65
C ASP A 122 -15.03 11.84 7.31
N SER A 123 -13.85 11.36 6.91
CA SER A 123 -13.52 9.94 6.82
C SER A 123 -12.90 9.51 8.15
N MET A 124 -13.56 8.61 8.88
CA MET A 124 -13.00 8.06 10.11
C MET A 124 -11.92 7.02 9.79
N LEU A 125 -10.86 6.99 10.59
CA LEU A 125 -9.87 5.90 10.53
C LEU A 125 -10.32 4.73 11.42
N PHE A 126 -10.26 3.51 10.91
CA PHE A 126 -10.61 2.31 11.66
C PHE A 126 -9.94 1.06 11.10
N LEU A 127 -9.81 0.04 11.96
CA LEU A 127 -9.26 -1.26 11.59
C LEU A 127 -10.39 -2.25 11.37
N HIS A 128 -10.24 -3.14 10.39
CA HIS A 128 -11.18 -4.21 10.09
C HIS A 128 -10.59 -5.56 10.49
N GLN A 129 -11.33 -6.33 11.29
CA GLN A 129 -11.09 -7.76 11.40
C GLN A 129 -11.97 -8.47 10.37
N MET A 130 -11.34 -9.20 9.47
CA MET A 130 -11.98 -9.86 8.34
C MET A 130 -11.95 -11.38 8.47
N LYS A 131 -12.96 -12.02 7.88
CA LYS A 131 -12.98 -13.46 7.65
C LYS A 131 -13.41 -13.72 6.21
N PHE A 132 -12.74 -14.65 5.56
CA PHE A 132 -13.01 -15.00 4.17
C PHE A 132 -13.56 -16.42 4.08
N ASP A 133 -14.75 -16.56 3.49
CA ASP A 133 -15.30 -17.85 3.10
C ASP A 133 -15.00 -18.08 1.61
N TRP A 134 -13.93 -18.83 1.37
CA TRP A 134 -13.48 -19.18 0.02
C TRP A 134 -14.46 -20.09 -0.74
N ALA A 135 -15.31 -20.84 -0.03
CA ALA A 135 -16.27 -21.75 -0.63
C ALA A 135 -17.51 -21.01 -1.13
N THR A 136 -17.97 -19.98 -0.39
CA THR A 136 -19.12 -19.15 -0.78
C THR A 136 -18.74 -17.81 -1.42
N ASN A 137 -17.44 -17.53 -1.52
CA ASN A 137 -16.84 -16.33 -2.09
C ASN A 137 -17.22 -15.03 -1.37
N LYS A 138 -17.41 -15.10 -0.04
CA LYS A 138 -17.84 -13.96 0.77
C LYS A 138 -16.73 -13.48 1.68
N ALA A 139 -16.54 -12.17 1.71
CA ALA A 139 -15.80 -11.48 2.75
C ALA A 139 -16.77 -11.00 3.84
N GLU A 140 -16.44 -11.29 5.09
CA GLU A 140 -17.21 -10.88 6.27
C GLU A 140 -16.35 -9.94 7.12
N VAL A 141 -16.94 -8.81 7.50
CA VAL A 141 -16.37 -7.91 8.51
C VAL A 141 -16.81 -8.42 9.88
N VAL A 142 -15.89 -9.03 10.62
CA VAL A 142 -16.12 -9.55 11.97
C VAL A 142 -16.22 -8.40 12.96
N LYS A 143 -15.34 -7.40 12.83
CA LYS A 143 -15.25 -6.26 13.74
C LYS A 143 -14.70 -5.04 13.01
N ASN A 144 -15.26 -3.87 13.31
CA ASN A 144 -14.65 -2.58 13.02
C ASN A 144 -14.15 -1.96 14.32
N LEU A 145 -12.92 -1.46 14.34
CA LEU A 145 -12.27 -0.82 15.48
C LEU A 145 -11.90 0.63 15.13
N PHE A 146 -12.75 1.57 15.52
CA PHE A 146 -12.53 2.99 15.24
C PHE A 146 -11.38 3.58 16.05
N LEU A 147 -10.50 4.32 15.38
CA LEU A 147 -9.32 4.91 15.99
C LEU A 147 -9.65 6.24 16.67
N SER A 148 -9.02 6.49 17.80
CA SER A 148 -9.29 7.67 18.63
C SER A 148 -8.06 8.13 19.40
N ASP A 149 -8.06 9.38 19.85
CA ASP A 149 -7.00 9.97 20.69
C ASP A 149 -7.57 10.60 21.97
N PRO A 150 -8.29 9.86 22.83
CA PRO A 150 -8.94 10.43 24.02
C PRO A 150 -7.91 10.96 25.03
N ASN A 151 -6.68 10.45 24.99
CA ASN A 151 -5.61 10.80 25.92
C ASN A 151 -4.71 11.95 25.41
N LYS A 152 -5.04 12.56 24.27
CA LYS A 152 -4.30 13.69 23.67
C LYS A 152 -2.82 13.38 23.42
N ILE A 153 -2.56 12.18 22.89
CA ILE A 153 -1.25 11.69 22.52
C ILE A 153 -0.73 12.38 21.26
N ALA A 154 -1.60 12.72 20.30
CA ALA A 154 -1.17 13.44 19.11
C ALA A 154 -0.51 14.78 19.51
N PRO A 155 0.74 15.06 19.08
CA PRO A 155 1.47 16.26 19.51
C PRO A 155 1.03 17.54 18.77
N PHE A 156 0.02 17.43 17.91
CA PHE A 156 -0.54 18.51 17.09
C PHE A 156 -2.08 18.45 17.12
N PRO A 157 -2.77 19.55 16.79
CA PRO A 157 -4.23 19.56 16.73
C PRO A 157 -4.76 18.57 15.68
N ILE A 158 -5.77 17.81 16.07
CA ILE A 158 -6.53 16.92 15.19
C ILE A 158 -7.91 17.52 14.87
N VAL A 159 -8.61 16.98 13.87
CA VAL A 159 -9.93 17.50 13.42
C VAL A 159 -10.94 17.58 14.56
N LEU A 160 -10.96 16.58 15.43
CA LEU A 160 -11.92 16.49 16.55
C LEU A 160 -11.33 16.86 17.92
N GLU A 161 -10.37 17.79 17.93
CA GLU A 161 -9.68 18.30 19.12
C GLU A 161 -10.64 18.71 20.26
N GLY A 162 -11.83 19.23 19.91
CA GLY A 162 -12.84 19.73 20.84
C GLY A 162 -13.85 18.68 21.35
N THR A 163 -13.71 17.40 21.00
CA THR A 163 -14.58 16.32 21.49
C THR A 163 -13.90 15.53 22.61
N ASP A 164 -14.66 14.75 23.38
CA ASP A 164 -14.09 13.92 24.45
C ASP A 164 -13.36 12.69 23.87
N THR A 165 -13.99 11.95 22.96
CA THR A 165 -13.41 10.72 22.37
C THR A 165 -12.29 11.00 21.38
N ARG A 166 -12.31 12.16 20.68
CA ARG A 166 -11.26 12.55 19.74
C ARG A 166 -11.03 11.49 18.65
N TYR A 167 -12.09 11.08 17.96
CA TYR A 167 -11.96 10.15 16.84
C TYR A 167 -10.98 10.70 15.78
N LEU A 168 -10.12 9.82 15.27
CA LEU A 168 -9.15 10.15 14.24
C LEU A 168 -9.79 10.06 12.86
N THR A 169 -9.36 10.96 11.98
CA THR A 169 -9.86 11.09 10.62
C THR A 169 -8.72 11.04 9.60
N GLY A 170 -9.05 10.83 8.34
CA GLY A 170 -8.07 10.85 7.23
C GLY A 170 -7.44 12.22 6.97
N THR A 171 -7.81 13.28 7.69
CA THR A 171 -7.03 14.52 7.72
C THR A 171 -5.89 14.48 8.75
N ASP A 172 -6.06 13.69 9.82
CA ASP A 172 -5.12 13.64 10.95
C ASP A 172 -3.91 12.78 10.61
N PHE A 173 -4.18 11.59 10.06
CA PHE A 173 -3.18 10.61 9.63
C PHE A 173 -3.64 9.94 8.34
N ASP A 174 -2.66 9.41 7.61
CA ASP A 174 -2.84 8.62 6.39
C ASP A 174 -2.22 7.25 6.62
N ILE A 175 -2.98 6.37 7.26
CA ILE A 175 -2.46 5.07 7.68
C ILE A 175 -2.50 4.08 6.51
N GLU A 176 -1.37 3.50 6.13
CA GLU A 176 -1.29 2.64 4.93
C GLU A 176 -0.80 1.23 5.23
N SER A 177 -0.53 0.91 6.50
CA SER A 177 0.00 -0.40 6.88
C SER A 177 -0.26 -0.75 8.34
N ILE A 178 -0.33 -2.05 8.64
CA ILE A 178 -0.78 -2.57 9.95
C ILE A 178 0.06 -3.77 10.43
N GLN A 179 0.40 -3.78 11.72
CA GLN A 179 1.00 -4.92 12.40
C GLN A 179 0.32 -5.16 13.76
N PRO A 180 -0.61 -6.15 13.86
CA PRO A 180 -1.19 -6.56 15.13
C PRO A 180 -0.13 -7.15 16.07
N VAL A 181 -0.17 -6.74 17.33
CA VAL A 181 0.68 -7.23 18.42
C VAL A 181 -0.18 -7.53 19.65
N ALA A 182 0.41 -8.15 20.67
CA ALA A 182 -0.34 -8.62 21.84
C ALA A 182 -1.15 -7.51 22.57
N ASP A 183 -0.70 -6.26 22.51
CA ASP A 183 -1.29 -5.12 23.21
C ASP A 183 -1.91 -4.06 22.26
N GLY A 184 -2.17 -4.41 20.99
CA GLY A 184 -2.82 -3.53 20.01
C GLY A 184 -2.17 -3.60 18.64
N PHE A 185 -1.89 -2.45 18.02
CA PHE A 185 -1.47 -2.39 16.62
C PHE A 185 -0.43 -1.31 16.37
N TRP A 186 0.61 -1.64 15.61
CA TRP A 186 1.50 -0.66 15.00
C TRP A 186 0.99 -0.30 13.60
N LEU A 187 1.05 0.98 13.24
CA LEU A 187 0.59 1.49 11.95
C LEU A 187 1.67 2.38 11.32
N GLY A 188 1.82 2.32 10.00
CA GLY A 188 2.60 3.28 9.22
C GLY A 188 1.72 4.43 8.74
N ASP A 189 2.25 5.66 8.74
CA ASP A 189 1.56 6.87 8.26
C ASP A 189 2.33 7.56 7.13
N GLU A 190 1.61 8.11 6.15
CA GLU A 190 2.20 8.82 5.01
C GLU A 190 2.49 10.31 5.27
N PHE A 191 1.63 10.98 6.04
CA PHE A 191 1.66 12.43 6.15
C PHE A 191 2.87 12.95 6.93
N GLY A 192 3.30 12.27 7.99
CA GLY A 192 4.49 12.62 8.75
C GLY A 192 5.75 12.50 7.89
N PRO A 193 6.19 11.28 7.54
CA PRO A 193 5.67 9.98 7.99
C PRO A 193 5.88 9.70 9.49
N TYR A 194 4.95 8.98 10.10
CA TYR A 194 5.02 8.54 11.50
C TYR A 194 4.89 7.01 11.62
N ILE A 195 5.47 6.44 12.68
CA ILE A 195 5.01 5.16 13.22
C ILE A 195 4.00 5.47 14.34
N LEU A 196 2.81 4.91 14.24
CA LEU A 196 1.75 5.05 15.23
C LEU A 196 1.60 3.75 16.03
N LYS A 197 1.25 3.88 17.32
CA LYS A 197 0.76 2.75 18.12
C LYS A 197 -0.64 3.04 18.60
N VAL A 198 -1.54 2.08 18.44
CA VAL A 198 -2.85 2.06 19.10
C VAL A 198 -2.97 0.84 20.00
N ASP A 199 -3.78 0.94 21.06
CA ASP A 199 -4.10 -0.20 21.92
C ASP A 199 -5.20 -1.10 21.34
N THR A 200 -5.59 -2.13 22.08
CA THR A 200 -6.65 -3.09 21.67
C THR A 200 -8.04 -2.48 21.51
N GLU A 201 -8.24 -1.27 22.04
CA GLU A 201 -9.46 -0.48 21.90
C GLU A 201 -9.36 0.58 20.79
N GLY A 202 -8.24 0.64 20.05
CA GLY A 202 -8.03 1.61 18.98
C GLY A 202 -7.65 3.01 19.46
N ARG A 203 -7.23 3.15 20.72
CA ARG A 203 -6.80 4.44 21.26
C ARG A 203 -5.33 4.67 20.97
N LEU A 204 -4.99 5.84 20.45
CA LEU A 204 -3.62 6.26 20.18
C LEU A 204 -2.80 6.26 21.47
N THR A 205 -1.59 5.69 21.38
CA THR A 205 -0.65 5.55 22.50
C THR A 205 0.74 6.08 22.16
N ASP A 206 1.12 6.08 20.88
CA ASP A 206 2.37 6.67 20.41
C ASP A 206 2.22 7.29 19.01
N VAL A 207 2.94 8.39 18.79
CA VAL A 207 3.18 9.02 17.49
C VAL A 207 4.68 9.29 17.38
N ILE A 208 5.35 8.58 16.48
CA ILE A 208 6.82 8.55 16.45
C ILE A 208 7.31 9.12 15.13
N PRO A 209 8.00 10.28 15.12
CA PRO A 209 8.49 10.90 13.88
C PRO A 209 9.59 10.08 13.24
N THR A 210 9.61 10.10 11.91
CA THR A 210 10.60 9.36 11.12
C THR A 210 11.91 10.13 10.99
N THR A 211 13.03 9.43 11.19
CA THR A 211 14.36 9.95 10.90
C THR A 211 15.17 8.98 10.05
N LEU A 212 15.91 9.53 9.09
CA LEU A 212 16.88 8.82 8.26
C LEU A 212 18.23 9.54 8.39
N ASP A 213 19.29 8.79 8.72
CA ASP A 213 20.64 9.33 8.93
C ASP A 213 20.68 10.52 9.90
N GLY A 214 19.84 10.47 10.94
CA GLY A 214 19.70 11.52 11.95
C GLY A 214 18.97 12.79 11.48
N LYS A 215 18.47 12.82 10.24
CA LYS A 215 17.66 13.91 9.69
C LYS A 215 16.17 13.56 9.71
N PRO A 216 15.27 14.52 9.94
CA PRO A 216 13.83 14.29 9.76
C PRO A 216 13.49 13.87 8.33
N VAL A 217 12.56 12.93 8.22
CA VAL A 217 11.89 12.61 6.96
C VAL A 217 10.53 13.30 7.02
N LEU A 218 10.28 14.21 6.07
CA LEU A 218 9.12 15.11 6.10
C LEU A 218 8.43 15.11 4.74
N SER A 219 7.13 14.84 4.75
CA SER A 219 6.23 15.10 3.61
C SER A 219 5.70 16.55 3.68
N PRO A 220 5.17 17.11 2.57
CA PRO A 220 4.54 18.43 2.57
C PRO A 220 3.24 18.50 3.39
N ASP A 221 2.61 17.37 3.73
CA ASP A 221 1.40 17.32 4.57
C ASP A 221 1.70 17.09 6.06
N ASN A 222 2.98 17.00 6.42
CA ASN A 222 3.43 16.90 7.80
C ASN A 222 2.91 18.09 8.61
N PRO A 223 2.26 17.87 9.76
CA PRO A 223 1.63 18.94 10.56
C PRO A 223 2.61 19.97 11.13
N LEU A 224 3.92 19.69 11.10
CA LEU A 224 4.97 20.63 11.52
C LEU A 224 5.40 21.57 10.40
N ILE A 225 4.98 21.33 9.14
CA ILE A 225 5.30 22.20 8.01
C ILE A 225 4.34 23.39 8.02
N GLN A 226 4.92 24.58 8.19
CA GLN A 226 4.18 25.84 8.14
C GLN A 226 4.65 26.70 6.98
N LEU A 227 3.70 27.18 6.17
CA LEU A 227 3.98 28.17 5.14
C LEU A 227 4.37 29.51 5.77
N PRO A 228 5.35 30.23 5.20
CA PRO A 228 5.70 31.55 5.69
C PRO A 228 4.56 32.55 5.45
N SER A 229 4.42 33.53 6.34
CA SER A 229 3.45 34.62 6.19
C SER A 229 3.84 35.64 5.11
N ASN A 230 5.09 35.58 4.62
CA ASN A 230 5.62 36.43 3.56
C ASN A 230 5.93 35.56 2.32
N PRO A 231 5.32 35.81 1.15
CA PRO A 231 5.57 35.03 -0.06
C PRO A 231 7.00 35.15 -0.61
N ALA A 232 7.78 36.15 -0.16
CA ALA A 232 9.19 36.28 -0.51
C ALA A 232 10.13 35.53 0.45
N ALA A 233 9.62 34.99 1.56
CA ALA A 233 10.43 34.21 2.48
C ALA A 233 10.72 32.81 1.93
N LYS A 234 11.78 32.19 2.44
CA LYS A 234 12.15 30.83 2.06
C LYS A 234 11.06 29.85 2.49
N MET A 235 10.65 28.97 1.58
CA MET A 235 9.72 27.89 1.87
C MET A 235 10.34 26.87 2.84
N PRO A 236 9.54 26.22 3.69
CA PRO A 236 10.00 25.10 4.49
C PRO A 236 10.57 23.99 3.60
N VAL A 237 11.57 23.28 4.12
CA VAL A 237 12.21 22.16 3.41
C VAL A 237 11.53 20.87 3.84
N PHE A 238 11.13 20.07 2.86
CA PHE A 238 10.68 18.69 3.00
C PHE A 238 11.47 17.83 2.01
N ASN A 239 11.62 16.55 2.29
CA ASN A 239 12.47 15.61 1.54
C ASN A 239 11.71 14.36 1.05
N LEU A 240 10.39 14.36 1.18
CA LEU A 240 9.48 13.42 0.51
C LEU A 240 8.42 14.17 -0.29
N LYS A 241 7.92 13.53 -1.34
CA LYS A 241 6.70 13.98 -2.03
C LYS A 241 5.48 13.81 -1.12
N ARG A 242 4.37 14.48 -1.48
CA ARG A 242 3.04 14.16 -0.94
C ARG A 242 2.68 12.74 -1.34
N SER A 243 2.08 11.98 -0.42
CA SER A 243 1.78 10.54 -0.55
C SER A 243 3.02 9.75 -0.96
N GLY A 244 3.75 9.28 0.04
CA GLY A 244 5.19 9.14 -0.05
C GLY A 244 5.84 8.69 1.24
N GLY A 245 5.07 8.67 2.34
CA GLY A 245 5.51 8.15 3.62
C GLY A 245 5.33 6.64 3.67
N PHE A 246 4.89 6.06 4.79
CA PHE A 246 4.91 4.60 4.94
C PHE A 246 3.71 3.87 4.33
N GLU A 247 3.81 3.46 3.07
CA GLU A 247 2.91 2.51 2.40
C GLU A 247 3.06 1.07 2.93
N GLY A 248 4.25 0.72 3.43
CA GLY A 248 4.53 -0.61 3.96
C GLY A 248 5.07 -0.58 5.38
N LEU A 249 4.65 -1.53 6.21
CA LEU A 249 5.22 -1.75 7.54
C LEU A 249 5.24 -3.24 7.79
N ALA A 250 6.41 -3.83 8.01
CA ALA A 250 6.56 -5.23 8.38
C ALA A 250 7.07 -5.37 9.84
N VAL A 251 6.86 -6.53 10.45
CA VAL A 251 7.37 -6.86 11.80
C VAL A 251 8.28 -8.08 11.73
N SER A 252 9.37 -8.10 12.50
CA SER A 252 10.22 -9.30 12.66
C SER A 252 9.44 -10.43 13.34
N GLU A 253 9.85 -11.68 13.12
CA GLU A 253 9.16 -12.86 13.69
C GLU A 253 9.10 -12.82 15.23
N ASP A 254 10.14 -12.28 15.87
CA ASP A 254 10.22 -12.10 17.32
C ASP A 254 9.50 -10.84 17.84
N GLY A 255 8.97 -10.00 16.95
CA GLY A 255 8.29 -8.75 17.29
C GLY A 255 9.21 -7.62 17.78
N SER A 256 10.53 -7.81 17.77
CA SER A 256 11.48 -6.82 18.31
C SER A 256 11.76 -5.65 17.38
N LYS A 257 11.54 -5.83 16.07
CA LYS A 257 11.77 -4.84 15.02
C LYS A 257 10.52 -4.60 14.18
N LEU A 258 10.36 -3.35 13.78
CA LEU A 258 9.51 -2.98 12.65
C LEU A 258 10.40 -2.53 11.48
N TYR A 259 9.91 -2.74 10.27
CA TYR A 259 10.55 -2.29 9.04
C TYR A 259 9.54 -1.44 8.26
N GLY A 260 9.70 -0.13 8.30
CA GLY A 260 8.86 0.80 7.54
C GLY A 260 9.40 0.98 6.13
N LEU A 261 8.59 0.74 5.12
CA LEU A 261 8.92 0.93 3.71
C LEU A 261 8.18 2.14 3.16
N LEU A 262 8.94 3.13 2.68
CA LEU A 262 8.37 4.37 2.13
C LEU A 262 7.74 4.13 0.74
N GLU A 263 6.66 4.82 0.41
CA GLU A 263 6.10 4.86 -0.96
C GLU A 263 6.95 5.75 -1.88
N GLY A 264 7.49 6.83 -1.31
CA GLY A 264 8.21 7.87 -2.02
C GLY A 264 9.72 7.77 -1.85
N ALA A 265 10.47 8.01 -2.92
CA ALA A 265 11.91 8.16 -2.83
C ALA A 265 12.26 9.45 -2.08
N VAL A 266 13.29 9.39 -1.23
CA VAL A 266 13.80 10.57 -0.54
C VAL A 266 14.51 11.47 -1.55
N TYR A 267 14.28 12.78 -1.43
CA TYR A 267 14.97 13.79 -2.22
C TYR A 267 16.28 14.19 -1.54
N LYS A 268 17.37 14.21 -2.31
CA LYS A 268 18.68 14.70 -1.87
C LYS A 268 18.73 16.22 -1.94
N ASP A 269 19.76 16.81 -1.31
CA ASP A 269 19.96 18.27 -1.26
C ASP A 269 20.09 18.92 -2.64
N ASP A 270 20.46 18.15 -3.68
CA ASP A 270 20.54 18.59 -5.08
C ASP A 270 19.19 18.54 -5.83
N GLY A 271 18.11 18.13 -5.16
CA GLY A 271 16.77 18.01 -5.72
C GLY A 271 16.52 16.72 -6.52
N THR A 272 17.49 15.81 -6.60
CA THR A 272 17.30 14.50 -7.25
C THR A 272 16.85 13.43 -6.25
N MET A 273 16.06 12.48 -6.71
CA MET A 273 15.61 11.34 -5.91
C MET A 273 16.75 10.34 -5.68
N GLU A 274 16.64 9.54 -4.62
CA GLU A 274 17.50 8.39 -4.41
C GLU A 274 17.32 7.34 -5.53
N THR A 275 18.44 6.73 -5.92
CA THR A 275 18.48 5.70 -6.95
C THR A 275 19.38 4.54 -6.52
N ALA A 276 19.05 3.33 -6.97
CA ALA A 276 19.87 2.14 -6.85
C ALA A 276 19.69 1.29 -8.11
N ASP A 277 20.76 0.63 -8.55
CA ASP A 277 20.74 -0.25 -9.72
C ASP A 277 20.10 0.38 -10.98
N GLY A 278 20.31 1.68 -11.17
CA GLY A 278 19.80 2.44 -12.32
C GLY A 278 18.33 2.90 -12.21
N HIS A 279 17.63 2.57 -11.12
CA HIS A 279 16.22 2.87 -10.92
C HIS A 279 16.02 3.82 -9.73
N THR A 280 14.87 4.50 -9.69
CA THR A 280 14.40 5.19 -8.47
C THR A 280 14.30 4.18 -7.34
N ALA A 281 14.76 4.55 -6.14
CA ALA A 281 14.75 3.66 -4.99
C ALA A 281 14.11 4.33 -3.77
N ILE A 282 13.33 3.54 -3.04
CA ILE A 282 12.67 3.90 -1.77
C ILE A 282 13.39 3.25 -0.60
N ARG A 283 13.09 3.68 0.63
CA ARG A 283 13.80 3.22 1.83
C ARG A 283 12.99 2.22 2.63
N VAL A 284 13.62 1.11 3.01
CA VAL A 284 13.21 0.27 4.14
C VAL A 284 13.98 0.77 5.37
N LEU A 285 13.29 1.23 6.42
CA LEU A 285 13.89 1.75 7.67
C LEU A 285 13.60 0.82 8.84
N GLU A 286 14.62 0.47 9.61
CA GLU A 286 14.49 -0.38 10.79
C GLU A 286 14.21 0.43 12.06
N PHE A 287 13.21 -0.02 12.80
CA PHE A 287 12.75 0.56 14.06
C PHE A 287 12.79 -0.48 15.18
N ASP A 288 13.34 -0.08 16.33
CA ASP A 288 13.39 -0.90 17.53
C ASP A 288 12.14 -0.67 18.40
N VAL A 289 11.34 -1.72 18.56
CA VAL A 289 10.04 -1.67 19.25
C VAL A 289 10.20 -1.35 20.74
N ALA A 290 11.17 -1.98 21.40
CA ALA A 290 11.34 -1.86 22.85
C ALA A 290 11.77 -0.44 23.27
N SER A 291 12.74 0.14 22.57
CA SER A 291 13.24 1.50 22.85
C SER A 291 12.44 2.59 22.16
N LYS A 292 11.54 2.22 21.23
CA LYS A 292 10.75 3.10 20.38
C LYS A 292 11.61 4.07 19.57
N LYS A 293 12.66 3.56 18.92
CA LYS A 293 13.66 4.36 18.19
C LYS A 293 14.05 3.75 16.86
N TRP A 294 14.30 4.61 15.88
CA TRP A 294 15.01 4.25 14.65
C TRP A 294 16.43 3.78 14.96
N THR A 295 16.83 2.65 14.39
CA THR A 295 18.16 2.06 14.68
C THR A 295 19.28 2.70 13.87
N GLY A 296 18.92 3.45 12.82
CA GLY A 296 19.85 3.98 11.82
C GLY A 296 20.18 2.98 10.70
N ARG A 297 19.70 1.72 10.80
CA ARG A 297 19.79 0.75 9.70
C ARG A 297 18.69 1.02 8.68
N SER A 298 19.06 0.96 7.41
CA SER A 298 18.12 1.08 6.31
C SER A 298 18.62 0.31 5.08
N TRP A 299 17.72 0.02 4.15
CA TRP A 299 18.01 -0.57 2.84
C TRP A 299 17.33 0.22 1.74
N LEU A 300 17.76 0.00 0.50
CA LEU A 300 17.14 0.57 -0.69
C LEU A 300 16.29 -0.49 -1.39
N TYR A 301 15.07 -0.14 -1.76
CA TYR A 301 14.23 -0.93 -2.65
C TYR A 301 14.19 -0.22 -4.00
N PRO A 302 14.99 -0.63 -4.99
CA PRO A 302 14.86 -0.12 -6.35
C PRO A 302 13.58 -0.68 -6.99
N PHE A 303 12.77 0.20 -7.57
CA PHE A 303 11.66 -0.22 -8.42
C PHE A 303 12.16 -0.94 -9.68
N GLU A 304 11.36 -1.83 -10.26
CA GLU A 304 11.61 -2.27 -11.63
C GLU A 304 11.20 -1.22 -12.66
N ASP A 305 11.59 -1.46 -13.91
CA ASP A 305 11.02 -0.76 -15.05
C ASP A 305 9.48 -0.73 -15.00
N LYS A 306 8.92 0.49 -14.99
CA LYS A 306 7.48 0.83 -14.85
C LYS A 306 6.90 0.71 -13.43
N GLY A 307 7.63 0.12 -12.48
CA GLY A 307 7.27 0.20 -11.07
C GLY A 307 7.40 1.65 -10.59
N VAL A 308 6.37 2.14 -9.88
CA VAL A 308 6.37 3.51 -9.35
C VAL A 308 5.85 3.61 -7.93
N SER A 309 5.26 2.54 -7.41
CA SER A 309 4.76 2.47 -6.05
C SER A 309 4.69 1.02 -5.57
N ILE A 310 4.55 0.85 -4.25
CA ILE A 310 4.29 -0.43 -3.60
C ILE A 310 2.82 -0.50 -3.17
N GLY A 311 2.42 -1.54 -2.45
CA GLY A 311 1.07 -1.61 -1.88
C GLY A 311 0.97 -2.33 -0.54
N ASP A 312 1.90 -3.24 -0.22
CA ASP A 312 2.01 -3.83 1.11
C ASP A 312 3.40 -4.47 1.28
N PHE A 313 3.82 -4.69 2.52
CA PHE A 313 5.13 -5.20 2.90
C PHE A 313 5.06 -6.07 4.17
N ASN A 314 5.42 -7.36 4.05
CA ASN A 314 5.35 -8.30 5.16
C ASN A 314 6.52 -9.30 5.21
N MET A 315 7.08 -9.52 6.41
CA MET A 315 8.14 -10.51 6.61
C MET A 315 7.63 -11.94 6.41
N LEU A 316 8.48 -12.79 5.81
CA LEU A 316 8.29 -14.23 5.72
C LEU A 316 9.13 -14.99 6.75
N ASP A 317 10.32 -14.45 7.06
CA ASP A 317 11.31 -14.95 8.01
C ASP A 317 12.24 -13.79 8.42
N ASP A 318 13.35 -14.08 9.10
CA ASP A 318 14.33 -13.07 9.56
C ASP A 318 14.97 -12.20 8.45
N THR A 319 14.95 -12.66 7.21
CA THR A 319 15.71 -12.04 6.11
C THR A 319 14.92 -11.84 4.82
N THR A 320 13.77 -12.50 4.68
CA THR A 320 12.95 -12.42 3.47
C THR A 320 11.57 -11.86 3.74
N ALA A 321 11.01 -11.19 2.74
CA ALA A 321 9.72 -10.52 2.82
C ALA A 321 9.00 -10.49 1.47
N LEU A 322 7.69 -10.25 1.53
CA LEU A 322 6.83 -9.98 0.40
C LEU A 322 6.64 -8.47 0.24
N VAL A 323 6.76 -7.97 -0.99
CA VAL A 323 6.44 -6.58 -1.34
C VAL A 323 5.58 -6.58 -2.58
N ILE A 324 4.42 -5.91 -2.55
CA ILE A 324 3.69 -5.58 -3.78
C ILE A 324 4.39 -4.42 -4.45
N GLU A 325 4.59 -4.49 -5.76
CA GLU A 325 5.05 -3.38 -6.60
C GLU A 325 4.12 -3.24 -7.80
N ARG A 326 3.80 -1.99 -8.15
CA ARG A 326 2.81 -1.67 -9.17
C ARG A 326 3.20 -0.45 -10.00
N ASP A 327 2.64 -0.39 -11.20
CA ASP A 327 2.44 0.87 -11.92
C ASP A 327 1.18 1.61 -11.42
N SER A 328 0.97 2.83 -11.92
CA SER A 328 -0.28 3.60 -11.68
C SER A 328 -1.41 3.28 -12.67
N GLY A 329 -1.24 2.26 -13.51
CA GLY A 329 -2.21 1.90 -14.54
C GLY A 329 -3.40 1.11 -13.99
N ALA A 330 -4.52 1.19 -14.69
CA ALA A 330 -5.77 0.52 -14.37
C ALA A 330 -6.40 -0.09 -15.63
N GLY A 331 -7.12 -1.19 -15.50
CA GLY A 331 -7.80 -1.84 -16.60
C GLY A 331 -6.90 -2.58 -17.57
N THR A 332 -7.55 -3.16 -18.57
CA THR A 332 -6.92 -4.05 -19.55
C THR A 332 -6.69 -3.33 -20.88
N SER A 333 -5.67 -3.77 -21.61
CA SER A 333 -5.22 -3.10 -22.84
C SER A 333 -6.24 -3.12 -23.99
N ASP A 334 -7.18 -4.06 -23.98
CA ASP A 334 -8.29 -4.14 -24.95
C ASP A 334 -9.30 -2.99 -24.81
N LYS A 335 -9.30 -2.30 -23.66
CA LYS A 335 -10.15 -1.14 -23.36
C LYS A 335 -9.36 0.17 -23.24
N ALA A 336 -8.14 0.21 -23.80
CA ALA A 336 -7.31 1.41 -23.78
C ALA A 336 -7.97 2.56 -24.57
N CYS A 337 -7.77 3.80 -24.09
CA CYS A 337 -8.15 4.98 -24.84
C CYS A 337 -7.34 5.09 -26.13
N ALA A 338 -8.00 5.51 -27.23
CA ALA A 338 -7.34 5.70 -28.51
C ALA A 338 -6.27 6.81 -28.47
N ASP A 339 -6.49 7.85 -27.66
CA ASP A 339 -5.51 8.88 -27.32
C ASP A 339 -5.43 9.02 -25.79
N PRO A 340 -4.37 8.51 -25.14
CA PRO A 340 -4.17 8.65 -23.69
C PRO A 340 -4.14 10.09 -23.19
N LYS A 341 -3.87 11.08 -24.05
CA LYS A 341 -3.84 12.50 -23.68
C LYS A 341 -5.23 13.15 -23.69
N GLN A 342 -6.23 12.43 -24.22
CA GLN A 342 -7.62 12.85 -24.29
C GLN A 342 -8.53 11.70 -23.83
N PRO A 343 -8.44 11.32 -22.55
CA PRO A 343 -9.18 10.18 -22.02
C PRO A 343 -10.68 10.41 -22.14
N LYS A 344 -11.40 9.36 -22.54
CA LYS A 344 -12.86 9.36 -22.61
C LYS A 344 -13.45 8.56 -21.44
N PRO A 345 -14.71 8.81 -21.05
CA PRO A 345 -15.35 8.10 -19.94
C PRO A 345 -15.57 6.60 -20.17
N ASP A 346 -15.32 6.07 -21.37
CA ASP A 346 -15.57 4.68 -21.77
C ASP A 346 -14.28 3.86 -21.99
N CYS A 347 -13.12 4.38 -21.59
CA CYS A 347 -11.82 3.72 -21.81
C CYS A 347 -10.81 3.99 -20.68
N PHE A 348 -9.74 3.19 -20.62
CA PHE A 348 -8.63 3.36 -19.69
C PHE A 348 -7.50 4.17 -20.34
N GLU A 349 -7.11 5.28 -19.70
CA GLU A 349 -6.06 6.15 -20.23
C GLU A 349 -4.68 5.50 -20.19
N ALA A 350 -4.40 4.75 -19.13
CA ALA A 350 -3.19 3.99 -18.91
C ALA A 350 -3.55 2.59 -18.39
N PRO A 351 -3.66 1.59 -19.28
CA PRO A 351 -3.87 0.19 -18.88
C PRO A 351 -2.81 -0.30 -17.89
N ALA A 352 -3.20 -1.21 -17.00
CA ALA A 352 -2.28 -1.87 -16.07
C ALA A 352 -1.25 -2.74 -16.84
N VAL A 353 0.02 -2.62 -16.45
CA VAL A 353 1.16 -3.30 -17.08
C VAL A 353 1.98 -4.08 -16.06
N LEU A 354 2.43 -3.43 -14.98
CA LEU A 354 3.22 -4.05 -13.91
C LEU A 354 2.39 -4.11 -12.64
N LYS A 355 2.02 -5.33 -12.23
CA LYS A 355 1.37 -5.64 -10.95
C LYS A 355 2.01 -6.91 -10.41
N ARG A 356 2.88 -6.82 -9.41
CA ARG A 356 3.71 -7.94 -8.98
C ARG A 356 3.80 -8.05 -7.48
N VAL A 357 3.93 -9.29 -7.00
CA VAL A 357 4.43 -9.56 -5.64
C VAL A 357 5.87 -10.02 -5.77
N TYR A 358 6.80 -9.28 -5.19
CA TYR A 358 8.21 -9.66 -5.10
C TYR A 358 8.49 -10.38 -3.79
N LYS A 359 9.31 -11.43 -3.86
CA LYS A 359 10.02 -11.95 -2.70
C LYS A 359 11.38 -11.28 -2.67
N ILE A 360 11.67 -10.55 -1.59
CA ILE A 360 12.94 -9.86 -1.41
C ILE A 360 13.74 -10.47 -0.26
N GLU A 361 15.05 -10.27 -0.30
CA GLU A 361 15.97 -10.55 0.80
C GLU A 361 16.71 -9.27 1.23
N PHE A 362 16.73 -9.01 2.53
CA PHE A 362 17.48 -7.94 3.15
C PHE A 362 17.98 -8.38 4.53
N ASN A 363 19.26 -8.15 4.81
CA ASN A 363 19.95 -8.63 6.00
C ASN A 363 21.17 -7.77 6.33
N ASP A 364 21.96 -8.21 7.31
CA ASP A 364 23.17 -7.49 7.76
C ASP A 364 24.21 -7.27 6.65
N ALA A 365 24.27 -8.14 5.64
CA ALA A 365 25.26 -8.04 4.57
C ALA A 365 24.97 -6.92 3.55
N ASN A 366 23.72 -6.46 3.47
CA ASN A 366 23.30 -5.41 2.53
C ASN A 366 22.69 -4.17 3.20
N ILE A 367 22.92 -3.95 4.50
CA ILE A 367 22.59 -2.67 5.16
C ILE A 367 23.18 -1.51 4.33
N GLY A 368 22.35 -0.50 4.08
CA GLY A 368 22.67 0.70 3.29
C GLY A 368 22.72 0.47 1.78
N LYS A 369 22.43 -0.74 1.30
CA LYS A 369 22.44 -1.12 -0.13
C LYS A 369 21.06 -1.59 -0.58
N ALA A 370 20.95 -1.91 -1.87
CA ALA A 370 19.74 -2.47 -2.44
C ALA A 370 19.39 -3.84 -1.81
N VAL A 371 18.10 -4.06 -1.58
CA VAL A 371 17.55 -5.40 -1.29
C VAL A 371 17.73 -6.30 -2.51
N ARG A 372 17.82 -7.61 -2.30
CA ARG A 372 17.88 -8.58 -3.41
C ARG A 372 16.48 -9.05 -3.74
N LYS A 373 15.99 -8.78 -4.95
CA LYS A 373 14.76 -9.42 -5.47
C LYS A 373 15.07 -10.87 -5.87
N ILE A 374 14.48 -11.83 -5.16
CA ILE A 374 14.64 -13.28 -5.42
C ILE A 374 13.83 -13.67 -6.67
N GLY A 375 12.62 -13.15 -6.78
CA GLY A 375 11.73 -13.37 -7.91
C GLY A 375 10.37 -12.74 -7.65
N TYR A 376 9.40 -13.01 -8.52
CA TYR A 376 8.08 -12.40 -8.44
C TYR A 376 6.95 -13.30 -8.94
N ILE A 377 5.73 -12.95 -8.53
CA ILE A 377 4.47 -13.41 -9.12
C ILE A 377 3.90 -12.26 -9.96
N ASP A 378 3.45 -12.55 -11.18
CA ASP A 378 2.71 -11.59 -12.02
C ASP A 378 1.20 -11.66 -11.72
N LEU A 379 0.67 -10.60 -11.11
CA LEU A 379 -0.75 -10.49 -10.75
C LEU A 379 -1.66 -10.22 -11.95
N MET A 380 -1.08 -9.93 -13.13
CA MET A 380 -1.83 -9.83 -14.39
C MET A 380 -2.00 -11.20 -15.08
N ASN A 381 -1.37 -12.26 -14.55
CA ASN A 381 -1.31 -13.60 -15.13
C ASN A 381 -1.45 -14.74 -14.09
N ILE A 382 -2.41 -14.64 -13.18
CA ILE A 382 -2.66 -15.71 -12.20
C ILE A 382 -3.45 -16.84 -12.86
N HIS A 383 -2.97 -18.07 -12.78
CA HIS A 383 -3.64 -19.23 -13.37
C HIS A 383 -4.91 -19.61 -12.61
N ASP A 384 -6.02 -19.82 -13.31
CA ASP A 384 -7.29 -20.25 -12.74
C ASP A 384 -7.84 -21.50 -13.46
N PRO A 385 -7.15 -22.66 -13.38
CA PRO A 385 -7.57 -23.88 -14.06
C PRO A 385 -8.84 -24.50 -13.47
N ASP A 386 -9.15 -24.16 -12.21
CA ASP A 386 -10.29 -24.69 -11.46
C ASP A 386 -11.51 -23.75 -11.50
N ASN A 387 -11.45 -22.67 -12.31
CA ASN A 387 -12.50 -21.67 -12.52
C ASN A 387 -13.06 -21.09 -11.20
N LYS A 388 -12.15 -20.69 -10.31
CA LYS A 388 -12.43 -20.16 -8.97
C LYS A 388 -12.81 -18.69 -8.99
N LYS A 389 -12.35 -17.92 -9.97
CA LYS A 389 -12.62 -16.48 -10.00
C LYS A 389 -14.12 -16.18 -10.12
N LYS A 390 -14.54 -15.12 -9.46
CA LYS A 390 -15.88 -14.50 -9.52
C LYS A 390 -15.85 -13.16 -10.23
N ALA A 391 -14.68 -12.54 -10.28
CA ALA A 391 -14.40 -11.38 -11.09
C ALA A 391 -13.15 -11.68 -11.94
N GLY A 392 -13.18 -11.35 -13.23
CA GLY A 392 -12.23 -11.87 -14.21
C GLY A 392 -12.57 -11.37 -15.60
N SER A 393 -11.58 -10.97 -16.41
CA SER A 393 -11.82 -10.60 -17.82
C SER A 393 -11.37 -11.67 -18.83
N LYS A 394 -10.42 -12.54 -18.46
CA LYS A 394 -9.77 -13.52 -19.34
C LYS A 394 -10.15 -14.94 -18.98
N ASP A 395 -10.39 -15.82 -19.95
CA ASP A 395 -10.65 -17.25 -19.66
C ASP A 395 -9.41 -17.94 -19.08
N GLY A 396 -9.61 -18.77 -18.04
CA GLY A 396 -8.52 -19.53 -17.40
C GLY A 396 -7.45 -18.70 -16.65
N VAL A 397 -7.55 -17.37 -16.66
CA VAL A 397 -6.64 -16.44 -15.96
C VAL A 397 -7.43 -15.51 -15.05
N TYR A 398 -6.95 -15.31 -13.83
CA TYR A 398 -7.37 -14.22 -12.97
C TYR A 398 -6.36 -13.08 -13.09
N ASP A 399 -6.83 -11.90 -13.45
CA ASP A 399 -6.03 -10.68 -13.53
C ASP A 399 -6.47 -9.69 -12.45
N MET A 400 -5.52 -8.90 -11.93
CA MET A 400 -5.76 -7.81 -11.00
C MET A 400 -5.39 -6.47 -11.64
N PRO A 401 -6.22 -5.94 -12.57
CA PRO A 401 -5.90 -4.72 -13.32
C PRO A 401 -6.19 -3.45 -12.51
N PHE A 402 -5.88 -3.45 -11.22
CA PHE A 402 -6.27 -2.40 -10.28
C PHE A 402 -5.10 -1.45 -9.99
N VAL A 403 -5.43 -0.20 -9.65
CA VAL A 403 -4.42 0.76 -9.18
C VAL A 403 -3.94 0.38 -7.78
N THR A 404 -4.87 0.03 -6.89
CA THR A 404 -4.70 -0.11 -5.44
C THR A 404 -4.74 -1.59 -5.02
N ILE A 405 -3.66 -2.33 -5.35
CA ILE A 405 -3.44 -3.69 -4.83
C ILE A 405 -2.59 -3.56 -3.58
N GLU A 406 -3.20 -3.70 -2.40
CA GLU A 406 -2.63 -3.20 -1.14
C GLU A 406 -2.67 -4.21 0.01
N ASN A 407 -2.80 -5.49 -0.31
CA ASN A 407 -2.82 -6.54 0.70
C ASN A 407 -1.93 -7.69 0.26
N VAL A 408 -0.85 -7.99 0.97
CA VAL A 408 -0.15 -9.27 0.82
C VAL A 408 0.33 -9.81 2.16
N ASP A 409 -0.03 -11.05 2.48
CA ASP A 409 0.58 -11.76 3.60
C ASP A 409 0.60 -13.27 3.37
N ARG A 410 1.47 -13.96 4.10
CA ARG A 410 1.53 -15.41 4.09
C ARG A 410 0.35 -15.99 4.86
N VAL A 411 -0.37 -16.93 4.25
CA VAL A 411 -1.45 -17.68 4.90
C VAL A 411 -0.95 -19.00 5.48
N ASP A 412 -0.15 -19.73 4.72
CA ASP A 412 0.44 -21.00 5.16
C ASP A 412 1.74 -21.32 4.41
N ALA A 413 2.17 -22.59 4.42
CA ALA A 413 3.39 -23.04 3.77
C ALA A 413 3.41 -22.83 2.25
N THR A 414 2.25 -22.80 1.61
CA THR A 414 2.09 -22.76 0.16
C THR A 414 1.21 -21.62 -0.32
N HIS A 415 0.53 -20.89 0.56
CA HIS A 415 -0.42 -19.86 0.17
C HIS A 415 -0.08 -18.46 0.68
N ILE A 416 -0.41 -17.46 -0.14
CA ILE A 416 -0.51 -16.05 0.23
C ILE A 416 -1.93 -15.56 -0.01
N ILE A 417 -2.30 -14.49 0.70
CA ILE A 417 -3.48 -13.69 0.37
C ILE A 417 -3.02 -12.46 -0.43
N ILE A 418 -3.79 -12.08 -1.45
CA ILE A 418 -3.65 -10.83 -2.19
C ILE A 418 -4.99 -10.10 -2.22
N GLY A 419 -5.00 -8.77 -2.16
CA GLY A 419 -6.25 -7.99 -2.11
C GLY A 419 -6.23 -6.76 -3.00
N ASN A 420 -7.41 -6.41 -3.49
CA ASN A 420 -7.70 -5.13 -4.12
C ASN A 420 -8.44 -4.25 -3.12
N ASP A 421 -7.85 -3.10 -2.79
CA ASP A 421 -8.58 -2.01 -2.18
C ASP A 421 -9.35 -1.26 -3.27
N ASN A 422 -10.62 -0.96 -3.02
CA ASN A 422 -11.46 -0.32 -4.00
C ASN A 422 -11.44 1.21 -3.97
N ASN A 423 -10.67 1.84 -3.08
CA ASN A 423 -10.50 3.29 -2.92
C ASN A 423 -11.80 4.06 -3.24
N LEU A 424 -12.88 3.66 -2.57
CA LEU A 424 -14.26 4.01 -2.88
C LEU A 424 -14.49 5.54 -2.82
N PRO A 425 -15.13 6.15 -3.84
CA PRO A 425 -15.65 5.59 -5.09
C PRO A 425 -14.77 5.90 -6.31
N PHE A 426 -13.46 6.04 -6.09
CA PHE A 426 -12.50 6.60 -7.06
C PHE A 426 -11.72 5.54 -7.85
N SER A 427 -11.85 4.25 -7.54
CA SER A 427 -11.31 3.16 -8.36
C SER A 427 -12.39 2.43 -9.17
N ALA A 428 -12.12 2.28 -10.46
CA ALA A 428 -12.91 1.55 -11.45
C ALA A 428 -11.95 0.86 -12.44
N GLY A 429 -11.17 -0.10 -11.94
CA GLY A 429 -10.15 -0.86 -12.65
C GLY A 429 -10.73 -1.97 -13.54
N ARG A 430 -11.88 -2.56 -13.18
CA ARG A 430 -12.45 -3.68 -13.97
C ARG A 430 -13.53 -3.26 -14.97
N ALA A 431 -14.31 -2.25 -14.61
CA ALA A 431 -15.34 -1.65 -15.44
C ALA A 431 -15.10 -0.15 -15.53
N VAL A 432 -15.47 0.47 -16.65
CA VAL A 432 -15.21 1.90 -16.88
C VAL A 432 -16.26 2.80 -16.23
N ASP A 433 -17.35 2.23 -15.70
CA ASP A 433 -18.53 2.97 -15.22
C ASP A 433 -19.05 2.46 -13.87
N LYS A 434 -18.25 1.66 -13.16
CA LYS A 434 -18.67 1.00 -11.92
C LYS A 434 -17.50 0.92 -10.94
N ALA A 435 -17.77 1.28 -9.68
CA ALA A 435 -16.79 1.16 -8.62
C ALA A 435 -16.41 -0.31 -8.40
N ASP A 436 -15.12 -0.56 -8.17
CA ASP A 436 -14.66 -1.92 -7.90
C ASP A 436 -15.22 -2.43 -6.57
N ASN A 437 -15.46 -3.74 -6.51
CA ASN A 437 -15.60 -4.40 -5.21
C ASN A 437 -14.21 -4.53 -4.58
N ASN A 438 -14.15 -4.67 -3.26
CA ASN A 438 -12.93 -5.22 -2.66
C ASN A 438 -12.87 -6.71 -3.00
N GLU A 439 -11.72 -7.15 -3.51
CA GLU A 439 -11.47 -8.53 -3.91
C GLU A 439 -10.32 -9.09 -3.08
N PHE A 440 -10.52 -10.23 -2.42
CA PHE A 440 -9.46 -10.95 -1.70
C PHE A 440 -9.27 -12.31 -2.36
N SER A 441 -8.04 -12.66 -2.67
CA SER A 441 -7.71 -13.86 -3.42
C SER A 441 -6.64 -14.67 -2.68
N LEU A 442 -6.89 -15.96 -2.51
CA LEU A 442 -5.93 -16.92 -1.98
C LEU A 442 -5.15 -17.51 -3.16
N LEU A 443 -3.84 -17.35 -3.16
CA LEU A 443 -2.96 -17.83 -4.22
C LEU A 443 -2.09 -18.98 -3.70
N GLU A 444 -2.06 -20.10 -4.43
CA GLU A 444 -1.10 -21.18 -4.24
C GLU A 444 0.21 -20.82 -4.96
N VAL A 445 1.28 -20.66 -4.19
CA VAL A 445 2.57 -20.06 -4.56
C VAL A 445 3.75 -20.77 -3.87
N GLY A 446 3.62 -22.07 -3.60
CA GLY A 446 4.59 -22.83 -2.81
C GLY A 446 6.03 -22.77 -3.35
N GLU A 447 6.23 -22.80 -4.67
CA GLU A 447 7.57 -22.68 -5.26
C GLU A 447 8.20 -21.31 -5.00
N PHE A 448 7.40 -20.23 -5.13
CA PHE A 448 7.82 -18.86 -4.86
C PHE A 448 8.22 -18.66 -3.39
N LEU A 449 7.41 -19.17 -2.44
CA LEU A 449 7.71 -19.06 -1.02
C LEU A 449 8.98 -19.83 -0.63
N ASN A 450 9.29 -20.94 -1.30
CA ASN A 450 10.49 -21.75 -1.04
C ASN A 450 11.75 -21.30 -1.82
N ALA A 451 11.61 -20.33 -2.73
CA ALA A 451 12.73 -19.82 -3.52
C ALA A 451 13.78 -19.13 -2.64
N LYS A 452 15.06 -19.21 -3.06
CA LYS A 452 16.21 -18.65 -2.36
C LYS A 452 17.00 -17.72 -3.25
#